data_AF-A0A958J905-F1
#
_entry.id   AF-A0A958J905-F1
#
_cell.length_a   1.000
_cell.length_b   1.000
_cell.length_c   1.000
_cell.angle_alpha   90.00
_cell.angle_beta   90.00
_cell.angle_gamma   90.00
#
_symmetry.space_group_name_H-M   'P 1'
#
loop_
_entity.id
_entity.type
_entity.pdbx_description
1 polymer ?
#
loop_
_entity_poly.entity_id
_entity_poly.type
_entity_poly.pdbx_seq_one_letter_code
_entity_poly.pdbx_strand_id
1 'polypeptide(L)' 'GLIDGQEYSYAIFAKIDSNAVSSQLSRASWIAGGSPVPMPALSFGLAGSQTSITISWESPAHNIDGTPM' A
#
# COMPACT_ATOMS: atom_id res chain seq x y z
N GLY A 1 7.90 -13.32 14.19
CA GLY A 1 8.18 -12.28 13.18
C GLY A 1 6.86 -11.77 12.63
N LEU A 2 6.87 -10.62 11.95
CA LEU A 2 5.69 -10.09 11.24
C LEU A 2 5.39 -10.91 9.99
N ILE A 3 4.18 -10.79 9.45
CA ILE A 3 3.75 -11.50 8.23
C ILE A 3 4.11 -10.62 7.02
N ASP A 4 4.89 -11.17 6.09
CA ASP A 4 5.28 -10.49 4.85
C ASP A 4 4.03 -10.08 4.06
N GLY A 5 4.02 -8.85 3.57
CA GLY A 5 2.92 -8.28 2.80
C GLY A 5 1.72 -7.76 3.60
N GLN A 6 1.70 -7.93 4.91
CA GLN A 6 0.65 -7.39 5.78
C GLN A 6 0.94 -5.92 6.13
N GLU A 7 -0.07 -5.05 5.99
CA GLU A 7 0.01 -3.69 6.53
C GLU A 7 -0.17 -3.69 8.05
N TYR A 8 0.72 -2.99 8.75
CA TYR A 8 0.66 -2.73 10.17
C TYR A 8 0.54 -1.23 10.42
N SER A 9 -0.28 -0.85 11.39
CA SER A 9 -0.43 0.53 11.87
C SER A 9 0.15 0.66 13.28
N TYR A 10 0.98 1.68 13.47
CA TYR A 10 1.68 1.96 14.73
C TYR A 10 1.21 3.30 15.30
N ALA A 11 1.00 3.32 16.61
CA ALA A 11 0.83 4.54 17.37
C ALA A 11 2.11 4.77 18.20
N ILE A 12 2.82 5.85 17.89
CA ILE A 12 4.13 6.19 18.44
C ILE A 12 3.95 7.40 19.34
N PHE A 13 4.49 7.36 20.55
CA PHE A 13 4.52 8.51 21.46
C PHE A 13 5.83 8.53 22.23
N ALA A 14 6.23 9.72 22.65
CA ALA A 14 7.30 9.90 23.62
C ALA A 14 6.70 9.97 25.02
N LYS A 15 7.37 9.35 26.00
CA LYS A 15 7.03 9.46 27.42
C LYS A 15 8.27 9.90 28.18
N ILE A 16 8.10 10.86 29.09
CA ILE A 16 9.14 11.25 30.03
C ILE A 16 9.02 10.33 31.26
N ASP A 17 10.06 9.57 31.56
CA ASP A 17 10.03 8.59 32.65
C ASP A 17 9.93 9.23 34.03
N SER A 18 10.48 10.43 34.21
CA SER A 18 10.54 11.11 35.51
C SER A 18 9.22 11.70 36.00
N ASN A 19 8.25 11.95 35.11
CA ASN A 19 6.99 12.60 35.47
C ASN A 19 5.76 12.04 34.74
N ALA A 20 5.90 10.91 34.04
CA ALA A 20 4.84 10.22 33.31
C ALA A 20 4.06 11.07 32.28
N VAL A 21 4.63 12.21 31.85
CA VAL A 21 4.06 13.03 30.77
C VAL A 21 4.31 12.34 29.44
N SER A 22 3.27 12.25 28.62
CA SER A 22 3.32 11.68 27.27
C SER A 22 3.02 12.74 26.21
N SER A 23 3.67 12.62 25.05
CA SER A 23 3.31 13.40 23.86
C SER A 23 1.95 12.98 23.31
N GLN A 24 1.44 13.74 22.34
CA GLN A 24 0.39 13.24 21.45
C GLN A 24 0.89 12.02 20.67
N LEU A 25 -0.04 11.16 20.26
CA LEU A 25 0.25 10.01 19.42
C LEU A 25 0.54 10.47 17.98
N SER A 26 1.68 10.06 17.46
CA SER A 26 1.96 10.04 16.02
C SER A 26 1.54 8.70 15.44
N ARG A 27 1.02 8.68 14.22
CA ARG A 27 0.61 7.45 13.54
C ARG A 27 1.46 7.22 12.30
N ALA A 28 1.86 5.98 12.09
CA ALA A 28 2.54 5.54 10.88
C ALA A 28 2.02 4.16 10.49
N SER A 29 1.96 3.87 9.19
CA SER A 29 1.74 2.52 8.70
C SER A 29 2.94 2.04 7.88
N TRP A 30 3.11 0.72 7.85
CA TRP A 30 4.17 0.06 7.10
C TRP A 30 3.69 -1.32 6.66
N ILE A 31 3.99 -1.67 5.41
CA ILE A 31 3.78 -3.01 4.89
C ILE A 31 5.03 -3.83 5.17
N ALA A 32 4.90 -4.87 5.98
CA ALA A 32 6.05 -5.68 6.37
C ALA A 32 6.67 -6.36 5.14
N GLY A 33 7.97 -6.11 4.91
CA GLY A 33 8.66 -6.54 3.68
C GLY A 33 8.20 -5.73 2.47
N GLY A 34 7.43 -6.35 1.58
CA GLY A 34 6.81 -5.70 0.42
C GLY A 34 5.37 -6.14 0.22
N SER A 35 4.54 -5.28 -0.36
CA SER A 35 3.13 -5.58 -0.56
C SER A 35 2.92 -6.69 -1.60
N PRO A 36 2.02 -7.66 -1.34
CA PRO A 36 1.65 -8.67 -2.31
C PRO A 36 0.53 -8.17 -3.24
N VAL A 37 0.11 -6.92 -3.05
CA VAL A 37 -1.01 -6.30 -3.77
C VAL A 37 -0.43 -5.42 -4.88
N PRO A 38 -0.58 -5.81 -6.16
CA PRO A 38 -0.16 -5.01 -7.29
C PRO A 38 -0.82 -3.62 -7.29
N MET A 39 -0.14 -2.62 -7.84
CA MET A 39 -0.80 -1.35 -8.16
C MET A 39 -1.94 -1.56 -9.19
N PRO A 40 -2.90 -0.63 -9.26
CA PRO A 40 -3.88 -0.62 -10.34
C PRO A 40 -3.21 -0.57 -11.71
N ALA A 41 -3.78 -1.28 -12.68
CA ALA A 41 -3.36 -1.17 -14.08
C ALA A 41 -3.58 0.26 -14.59
N LEU A 42 -2.65 0.73 -15.42
CA LEU A 42 -2.72 2.06 -16.02
C LEU A 42 -3.29 1.98 -17.45
N SER A 43 -3.62 3.14 -18.02
CA SER A 43 -3.93 3.25 -19.45
C SER A 43 -5.07 2.33 -19.92
N PHE A 44 -6.13 2.18 -19.11
CA PHE A 44 -7.29 1.38 -19.45
C PHE A 44 -8.00 1.92 -20.70
N GLY A 45 -8.12 1.07 -21.71
CA GLY A 45 -8.70 1.38 -23.01
C GLY A 45 -9.75 0.35 -23.41
N LEU A 46 -10.80 0.84 -24.08
CA LEU A 46 -11.86 0.02 -24.65
C LEU A 46 -12.05 0.43 -26.12
N ALA A 47 -12.03 -0.55 -27.00
CA ALA A 47 -12.33 -0.37 -28.42
C ALA A 47 -13.13 -1.57 -28.92
N GLY A 48 -14.11 -1.38 -29.79
CA GLY A 48 -14.92 -2.50 -30.25
C GLY A 48 -16.10 -2.12 -31.12
N SER A 49 -16.92 -3.13 -31.39
CA SER A 49 -18.18 -3.06 -32.12
C SER A 49 -19.33 -3.59 -31.25
N GLN A 50 -20.53 -3.75 -31.81
CA GLN A 50 -21.68 -4.30 -31.08
C GLN A 50 -21.49 -5.74 -30.59
N THR A 51 -20.60 -6.52 -31.23
CA THR A 51 -20.46 -7.97 -30.95
C THR A 51 -19.09 -8.37 -30.44
N SER A 52 -18.10 -7.46 -30.45
CA SER A 52 -16.80 -7.71 -29.85
C SER A 52 -16.22 -6.45 -29.24
N ILE A 53 -15.51 -6.64 -28.13
CA ILE A 53 -14.81 -5.58 -27.42
C ILE A 53 -13.37 -6.06 -27.19
N THR A 54 -12.42 -5.19 -27.51
CA THR A 54 -11.02 -5.31 -27.13
C THR A 54 -10.78 -4.40 -25.94
N ILE A 55 -10.15 -4.96 -24.92
CA ILE A 55 -9.75 -4.25 -23.71
C ILE A 55 -8.23 -4.21 -23.69
N SER A 56 -7.65 -3.04 -23.47
CA SER A 56 -6.22 -2.87 -23.30
C SER A 56 -5.92 -2.18 -21.97
N TRP A 57 -4.82 -2.57 -21.33
CA TRP A 57 -4.31 -1.91 -20.14
C TRP A 57 -2.79 -2.11 -20.09
N GLU A 58 -2.11 -1.21 -19.38
CA GLU A 58 -0.70 -1.37 -19.02
C GLU A 58 -0.60 -2.15 -17.71
N SER A 59 0.24 -3.18 -17.70
CA SER A 59 0.43 -3.99 -16.49
C SER A 59 1.18 -3.17 -15.43
N PRO A 60 0.77 -3.24 -14.16
CA PRO A 60 1.50 -2.59 -13.08
C PRO A 60 2.93 -3.15 -12.98
N ALA A 61 3.90 -2.29 -12.68
CA ALA A 61 5.30 -2.67 -12.46
C ALA A 61 5.68 -2.70 -10.96
N HIS A 62 4.78 -2.21 -10.10
CA HIS A 62 5.00 -2.07 -8.67
C HIS A 62 3.75 -2.49 -7.90
N ASN A 63 3.93 -2.85 -6.62
CA ASN A 63 2.88 -3.05 -5.64
C ASN A 63 2.45 -1.72 -5.02
N ILE A 64 1.37 -1.72 -4.24
CA ILE A 64 0.76 -0.49 -3.67
C ILE A 64 1.69 0.31 -2.74
N ASP A 65 2.77 -0.29 -2.22
CA ASP A 65 3.82 0.38 -1.44
C ASP A 65 5.03 0.84 -2.27
N GLY A 66 4.99 0.67 -3.59
CA GLY A 66 6.07 1.02 -4.50
C GLY A 66 7.15 -0.06 -4.66
N THR A 67 7.04 -1.20 -3.96
CA THR A 67 7.96 -2.33 -4.19
C THR A 67 7.76 -2.90 -5.60
N PRO A 68 8.81 -3.35 -6.30
CA PRO A 68 8.66 -4.01 -7.60
C PRO A 68 7.79 -5.27 -7.52
N MET A 69 7.05 -5.58 -8.60
CA MET A 69 6.36 -6.85 -8.78
C MET A 69 7.29 -8.01 -9.14
#